data_AF-A0A182H1Q4-F1
#
_entry.id   AF-A0A182H1Q4-F1
#
_cell.length_a   1.000
_cell.length_b   1.000
_cell.length_c   1.000
_cell.angle_alpha   90.00
_cell.angle_beta   90.00
_cell.angle_gamma   90.00
#
_symmetry.space_group_name_H-M   'P 1'
#
loop_
_entity.id
_entity.type
_entity.pdbx_description
1 polymer ?
#
loop_
_entity_poly.entity_id
_entity_poly.type
_entity_poly.pdbx_seq_one_letter_code
_entity_poly.pdbx_strand_id
1 'polypeptide(L)'
;MKGFLSVLTVVGVASVVSGFPDGAPADTCVKTRFNQPNHGAARSQDLSTSPFRVVASGNTFSPGSQIQVDVAGQDVFRGFFLQARDAQTNEWIGQWVESPNTKTIPECSAITHADNKDKERATFIWTAPKDRQGQVFFR
;
A
#
# COMPACT_ATOMS: atom_id res chain seq x y z
N MET A 1 -35.32 34.24 -39.79
CA MET A 1 -34.53 33.02 -39.53
C MET A 1 -33.11 33.43 -39.14
N LYS A 2 -32.49 32.68 -38.22
CA LYS A 2 -31.16 32.87 -37.56
C LYS A 2 -31.27 33.67 -36.25
N GLY A 3 -31.14 33.13 -35.04
CA GLY A 3 -30.61 31.85 -34.57
C GLY A 3 -29.77 32.19 -33.33
N PHE A 4 -30.39 32.20 -32.14
CA PHE A 4 -29.71 32.51 -30.89
C PHE A 4 -28.84 31.32 -30.46
N LEU A 5 -27.52 31.55 -30.35
CA LEU A 5 -26.56 30.57 -29.88
C LEU A 5 -26.46 30.70 -28.35
N SER A 6 -27.14 29.84 -27.60
CA SER A 6 -26.98 29.75 -26.14
C SER A 6 -25.72 28.95 -25.82
N VAL A 7 -24.71 29.61 -25.26
CA VAL A 7 -23.52 28.95 -24.69
C VAL A 7 -23.89 28.47 -23.28
N LEU A 8 -24.06 27.16 -23.14
CA LEU A 8 -24.35 26.51 -21.85
C LEU A 8 -23.02 26.27 -21.11
N THR A 9 -22.64 27.15 -20.19
CA THR A 9 -21.47 26.98 -19.35
C THR A 9 -21.76 25.92 -18.28
N VAL A 10 -21.19 24.72 -18.43
CA VAL A 10 -21.26 23.67 -17.41
C VAL A 10 -20.27 24.03 -16.29
N VAL A 11 -20.80 24.54 -15.18
CA VAL A 11 -20.03 24.74 -13.94
C VAL A 11 -19.92 23.38 -13.24
N GLY A 12 -18.83 22.66 -13.47
CA GLY A 12 -18.53 21.42 -12.77
C GLY A 12 -18.10 21.72 -11.32
N VAL A 13 -18.87 21.24 -10.35
CA VAL A 13 -18.48 21.28 -8.94
C VAL A 13 -17.35 20.26 -8.73
N ALA A 14 -16.11 20.73 -8.72
CA ALA A 14 -14.97 19.91 -8.32
C ALA A 14 -14.94 19.85 -6.78
N SER A 15 -15.46 18.78 -6.20
CA SER A 15 -15.31 18.51 -4.78
C SER A 15 -13.85 18.18 -4.48
N VAL A 16 -13.14 19.11 -3.86
CA VAL A 16 -11.82 18.84 -3.27
C VAL A 16 -12.00 17.93 -2.06
N VAL A 17 -11.52 16.70 -2.17
CA VAL A 17 -11.44 15.74 -1.07
C VAL A 17 -10.01 15.76 -0.51
N SER A 18 -9.87 16.01 0.79
CA SER A 18 -8.58 15.90 1.47
C SER A 18 -8.35 14.47 1.95
N GLY A 19 -7.18 13.90 1.63
CA GLY A 19 -6.70 12.64 2.19
C GLY A 19 -5.93 12.86 3.49
N PHE A 20 -5.95 11.87 4.38
CA PHE A 20 -5.14 11.86 5.59
C PHE A 20 -3.65 11.63 5.25
N PRO A 21 -2.71 12.41 5.82
CA PRO A 21 -1.29 12.33 5.45
C PRO A 21 -0.49 11.27 6.22
N ASP A 22 -1.08 10.63 7.22
CA ASP A 22 -0.40 9.85 8.28
C ASP A 22 -0.54 8.33 8.14
N GLY A 23 -0.93 7.86 6.95
CA GLY A 23 -1.05 6.43 6.64
C GLY A 23 -2.26 5.73 7.23
N ALA A 24 -2.29 4.42 7.05
CA ALA A 24 -3.41 3.60 7.52
C ALA A 24 -3.44 3.50 9.07
N PRO A 25 -4.64 3.46 9.69
CA PRO A 25 -4.81 3.13 11.10
C PRO A 25 -4.75 1.61 11.34
N ALA A 26 -4.48 1.18 12.58
CA ALA A 26 -4.48 -0.23 12.98
C ALA A 26 -5.81 -0.95 12.70
N ASP A 27 -6.94 -0.23 12.76
CA ASP A 27 -8.27 -0.74 12.40
C ASP A 27 -8.36 -1.29 10.97
N THR A 28 -7.38 -1.02 10.11
CA THR A 28 -7.27 -1.61 8.76
C THR A 28 -7.07 -3.12 8.83
N CYS A 29 -6.47 -3.65 9.91
CA CYS A 29 -6.22 -5.07 10.10
C CYS A 29 -7.52 -5.89 10.23
N VAL A 30 -8.55 -5.35 10.88
CA VAL A 30 -9.79 -6.08 11.23
C VAL A 30 -10.91 -5.92 10.21
N LYS A 31 -10.65 -5.28 9.05
CA LYS A 31 -11.68 -5.05 8.03
C LYS A 31 -11.97 -6.32 7.24
N THR A 32 -13.24 -6.49 6.89
CA THR A 32 -13.73 -7.58 6.03
C THR A 32 -13.13 -7.61 4.63
N ARG A 33 -12.53 -6.49 4.19
CA ARG A 33 -11.79 -6.37 2.92
C ARG A 33 -10.31 -6.13 3.20
N PHE A 34 -9.52 -7.20 3.19
CA PHE A 34 -8.08 -7.13 3.44
C PHE A 34 -7.37 -6.23 2.42
N ASN A 35 -6.47 -5.36 2.89
CA ASN A 35 -5.64 -4.49 2.04
C ASN A 35 -6.44 -3.55 1.11
N GLN A 36 -7.72 -3.30 1.41
CA GLN A 36 -8.54 -2.40 0.60
C GLN A 36 -8.90 -1.14 1.41
N PRO A 37 -8.53 0.04 0.92
CA PRO A 37 -8.96 1.28 1.57
C PRO A 37 -10.47 1.47 1.41
N ASN A 38 -11.08 2.19 2.35
CA ASN A 38 -12.51 2.47 2.33
C ASN A 38 -12.86 3.63 1.38
N HIS A 39 -12.50 3.50 0.10
CA HIS A 39 -12.79 4.49 -0.95
C HIS A 39 -14.07 4.14 -1.75
N GLY A 40 -15.08 3.62 -1.05
CA GLY A 40 -16.41 3.34 -1.61
C GLY A 40 -16.40 2.34 -2.78
N ALA A 41 -16.77 2.82 -3.96
CA ALA A 41 -16.87 2.01 -5.17
C ALA A 41 -15.53 1.82 -5.90
N ALA A 42 -14.46 2.52 -5.51
CA ALA A 42 -13.14 2.35 -6.09
C ALA A 42 -12.66 0.89 -5.96
N ARG A 43 -11.93 0.43 -6.97
CA ARG A 43 -11.33 -0.91 -7.02
C ARG A 43 -9.85 -0.77 -7.33
N SER A 44 -9.06 -1.71 -6.82
CA SER A 44 -7.65 -1.80 -7.18
C SER A 44 -7.52 -1.98 -8.68
N GLN A 45 -6.54 -1.29 -9.26
CA GLN A 45 -6.12 -1.56 -10.63
C GLN A 45 -5.56 -2.98 -10.76
N ASP A 46 -5.61 -3.53 -11.97
CA ASP A 46 -4.98 -4.82 -12.25
C ASP A 46 -3.45 -4.70 -12.09
N LEU A 47 -2.80 -5.76 -11.58
CA LEU A 47 -1.35 -5.75 -11.40
C LEU A 47 -0.62 -5.58 -12.74
N SER A 48 -1.16 -6.13 -13.83
CA SER A 48 -0.55 -6.04 -15.17
C SER A 48 -0.54 -4.61 -15.73
N THR A 49 -1.41 -3.73 -15.22
CA THR A 49 -1.50 -2.32 -15.64
C THR A 49 -0.99 -1.34 -14.58
N SER A 50 -0.52 -1.85 -13.44
CA SER A 50 -0.01 -1.02 -12.36
C SER A 50 1.30 -0.32 -12.78
N PRO A 51 1.41 1.02 -12.66
CA PRO A 51 2.67 1.72 -12.92
C PRO A 51 3.69 1.53 -11.78
N PHE A 52 3.29 0.88 -10.68
CA PHE A 52 4.12 0.60 -9.51
C PHE A 52 4.31 -0.90 -9.31
N ARG A 53 5.48 -1.28 -8.79
CA ARG A 53 5.87 -2.66 -8.47
C ARG A 53 6.35 -2.78 -7.03
N VAL A 54 6.12 -3.96 -6.46
CA VAL A 54 6.70 -4.41 -5.19
C VAL A 54 7.70 -5.51 -5.52
N VAL A 55 8.97 -5.32 -5.18
CA VAL A 55 10.05 -6.26 -5.47
C VAL A 55 10.73 -6.66 -4.18
N ALA A 56 10.75 -7.96 -3.87
CA ALA A 56 11.45 -8.49 -2.71
C ALA A 56 12.77 -9.13 -3.11
N SER A 57 13.78 -9.06 -2.25
CA SER A 57 15.07 -9.73 -2.45
C SER A 57 14.97 -11.26 -2.39
N GLY A 58 13.86 -11.78 -1.89
CA GLY A 58 13.52 -13.20 -1.85
C GLY A 58 12.09 -13.43 -1.37
N ASN A 59 11.61 -14.66 -1.49
CA ASN A 59 10.29 -15.07 -1.01
C ASN A 59 10.35 -16.28 -0.06
N THR A 60 11.54 -16.81 0.21
CA THR A 60 11.76 -17.91 1.15
C THR A 60 12.50 -17.37 2.36
N PHE A 61 12.09 -17.78 3.55
CA PHE A 61 12.67 -17.29 4.81
C PHE A 61 13.04 -18.42 5.75
N SER A 62 14.15 -18.22 6.46
CA SER A 62 14.54 -18.98 7.65
C SER A 62 14.23 -18.18 8.91
N PRO A 63 14.23 -18.80 10.11
CA PRO A 63 13.89 -18.11 11.34
C PRO A 63 14.73 -16.86 11.57
N GLY A 64 14.08 -15.70 11.78
CA GLY A 64 14.73 -14.41 12.01
C GLY A 64 15.50 -13.81 10.83
N SER A 65 15.48 -14.45 9.66
CA SER A 65 16.09 -13.89 8.44
C SER A 65 15.41 -12.59 8.01
N GLN A 66 16.14 -11.75 7.27
CA GLN A 66 15.64 -10.47 6.77
C GLN A 66 15.47 -10.49 5.26
N ILE A 67 14.40 -9.88 4.77
CA ILE A 67 14.11 -9.69 3.34
C ILE A 67 13.93 -8.19 3.10
N GLN A 68 14.64 -7.68 2.09
CA GLN A 68 14.43 -6.31 1.61
C GLN A 68 13.24 -6.30 0.65
N VAL A 69 12.38 -5.30 0.79
CA VAL A 69 11.23 -5.07 -0.09
C VAL A 69 11.27 -3.64 -0.60
N ASP A 70 11.23 -3.48 -1.92
CA ASP A 70 11.27 -2.20 -2.63
C ASP A 70 9.93 -1.91 -3.31
N VAL A 71 9.43 -0.69 -3.14
CA VAL A 71 8.29 -0.14 -3.88
C VAL A 71 8.80 0.98 -4.77
N ALA A 72 8.56 0.88 -6.07
CA ALA A 72 8.94 1.89 -7.05
C ALA A 72 8.01 1.82 -8.26
N GLY A 73 7.95 2.89 -9.06
CA GLY A 73 7.13 2.92 -10.27
C GLY A 73 7.70 3.77 -11.38
N GLN A 74 6.86 4.07 -12.35
CA GLN A 74 7.15 5.02 -13.44
C GLN A 74 6.98 6.48 -13.02
N ASP A 75 6.30 6.73 -11.89
CA ASP A 75 5.99 8.06 -11.36
C ASP A 75 6.20 8.08 -9.83
N VAL A 76 6.01 9.24 -9.22
CA VAL A 76 6.04 9.41 -7.76
C VAL A 76 4.76 8.89 -7.11
N PHE A 77 4.88 8.42 -5.87
CA PHE A 77 3.75 8.02 -5.03
C PHE A 77 3.86 8.69 -3.65
N ARG A 78 2.72 8.94 -3.00
CA ARG A 78 2.69 9.58 -1.67
C ARG A 78 2.40 8.60 -0.54
N GLY A 79 1.60 7.58 -0.84
CA GLY A 79 1.14 6.60 0.13
C GLY A 79 1.40 5.17 -0.33
N PHE A 80 1.58 4.30 0.65
CA PHE A 80 1.63 2.86 0.49
C PHE A 80 1.06 2.18 1.73
N PHE A 81 0.66 0.93 1.57
CA PHE A 81 0.31 0.00 2.63
C PHE A 81 0.78 -1.38 2.20
N LEU A 82 1.79 -1.91 2.88
CA LEU A 82 2.37 -3.21 2.60
C LEU A 82 2.10 -4.16 3.74
N GLN A 83 1.76 -5.40 3.41
CA GLN A 83 1.50 -6.47 4.36
C GLN A 83 2.29 -7.71 3.98
N ALA A 84 2.88 -8.38 4.97
CA ALA A 84 3.57 -9.66 4.81
C ALA A 84 2.64 -10.82 5.18
N ARG A 85 2.61 -11.84 4.31
CA ARG A 85 1.70 -12.99 4.43
C ARG A 85 2.43 -14.30 4.20
N ASP A 86 2.09 -15.31 4.98
CA ASP A 86 2.51 -16.69 4.71
C ASP A 86 1.91 -17.15 3.38
N ALA A 87 2.73 -17.69 2.49
CA ALA A 87 2.29 -18.07 1.15
C ALA A 87 1.34 -19.27 1.11
N GLN A 88 1.29 -20.09 2.16
CA GLN A 88 0.44 -21.27 2.24
C GLN A 88 -0.83 -21.00 3.06
N THR A 89 -0.67 -20.36 4.22
CA THR A 89 -1.77 -20.16 5.18
C THR A 89 -2.45 -18.80 5.04
N ASN A 90 -1.81 -17.86 4.32
CA ASN A 90 -2.25 -16.47 4.22
C ASN A 90 -2.33 -15.76 5.59
N GLU A 91 -1.67 -16.30 6.63
CA GLU A 91 -1.54 -15.66 7.94
C GLU A 91 -0.65 -14.42 7.87
N TRP A 92 -0.89 -13.45 8.76
CA TRP A 92 0.05 -12.35 8.99
C TRP A 92 1.30 -12.88 9.67
N ILE A 93 2.47 -12.60 9.08
CA ILE A 93 3.74 -13.14 9.58
C ILE A 93 4.87 -12.11 9.59
N GLY A 94 5.74 -12.28 10.58
CA GLY A 94 6.95 -11.46 10.73
C GLY A 94 6.64 -10.01 11.08
N GLN A 95 7.70 -9.21 11.10
CA GLN A 95 7.67 -7.83 11.55
C GLN A 95 8.43 -6.93 10.58
N TRP A 96 7.92 -5.73 10.37
CA TRP A 96 8.64 -4.70 9.62
C TRP A 96 9.57 -3.92 10.54
N VAL A 97 10.74 -3.58 10.04
CA VAL A 97 11.62 -2.61 10.69
C VAL A 97 11.13 -1.22 10.33
N GLU A 98 10.78 -0.42 11.34
CA GLU A 98 10.35 0.95 11.13
C GLU A 98 11.49 1.79 10.54
N SER A 99 11.20 2.51 9.46
CA SER A 99 12.13 3.41 8.78
C SER A 99 11.57 4.84 8.74
N PRO A 100 12.39 5.87 8.44
CA PRO A 100 11.93 7.24 8.43
C PRO A 100 10.71 7.46 7.53
N ASN A 101 9.75 8.25 8.00
CA ASN A 101 8.49 8.56 7.30
C ASN A 101 7.59 7.33 7.07
N THR A 102 7.72 6.31 7.90
CA THR A 102 6.87 5.11 7.90
C THR A 102 6.27 4.86 9.27
N LYS A 103 5.23 4.04 9.33
CA LYS A 103 4.57 3.57 10.54
C LYS A 103 4.32 2.08 10.42
N THR A 104 4.76 1.31 11.41
CA THR A 104 4.48 -0.13 11.47
C THR A 104 3.10 -0.40 12.08
N ILE A 105 2.47 -1.51 11.68
CA ILE A 105 1.21 -2.01 12.24
C ILE A 105 1.40 -3.50 12.55
N PRO A 106 1.97 -3.84 13.72
CA PRO A 106 2.35 -5.21 14.07
C PRO A 106 1.18 -6.18 14.11
N GLU A 107 -0.03 -5.71 14.44
CA GLU A 107 -1.25 -6.52 14.59
C GLU A 107 -1.64 -7.25 13.31
N CYS A 108 -1.17 -6.76 12.16
CA CYS A 108 -1.36 -7.43 10.87
C CYS A 108 -0.12 -7.42 9.98
N SER A 109 1.06 -7.47 10.58
CA SER A 109 2.35 -7.56 9.86
C SER A 109 2.45 -6.57 8.69
N ALA A 110 2.11 -5.30 8.97
CA ALA A 110 2.02 -4.27 7.95
C ALA A 110 2.92 -3.06 8.23
N ILE A 111 3.20 -2.29 7.19
CA ILE A 111 3.90 -1.01 7.22
C ILE A 111 3.22 -0.04 6.26
N THR A 112 3.10 1.22 6.66
CA THR A 112 2.47 2.30 5.89
C THR A 112 3.31 3.57 5.95
N HIS A 113 2.96 4.56 5.13
CA HIS A 113 3.58 5.88 5.16
C HIS A 113 3.20 6.66 6.43
N ALA A 114 4.05 7.58 6.87
CA ALA A 114 3.77 8.51 7.96
C ALA A 114 3.75 9.98 7.50
N ASP A 115 3.95 10.23 6.20
CA ASP A 115 3.80 11.54 5.58
C ASP A 115 3.26 11.45 4.15
N ASN A 116 2.78 12.59 3.64
CA ASN A 116 2.24 12.72 2.28
C ASN A 116 3.27 13.26 1.27
N LYS A 117 4.58 13.16 1.56
CA LYS A 117 5.62 13.63 0.65
C LYS A 117 5.74 12.70 -0.55
N ASP A 118 6.15 13.24 -1.69
CA ASP A 118 6.42 12.48 -2.91
C ASP A 118 7.59 11.52 -2.69
N LYS A 119 7.44 10.31 -3.21
CA LYS A 119 8.41 9.21 -3.12
C LYS A 119 8.60 8.63 -4.51
N GLU A 120 9.84 8.58 -4.99
CA GLU A 120 10.19 7.85 -6.22
C GLU A 120 10.41 6.35 -5.94
N ARG A 121 10.89 6.05 -4.73
CA ARG A 121 11.16 4.72 -4.21
C ARG A 121 10.95 4.70 -2.71
N ALA A 122 10.52 3.56 -2.19
CA ALA A 122 10.58 3.25 -0.77
C ALA A 122 11.17 1.85 -0.58
N THR A 123 12.09 1.72 0.37
CA THR A 123 12.80 0.47 0.69
C THR A 123 12.54 0.11 2.14
N PHE A 124 12.18 -1.15 2.37
CA PHE A 124 11.76 -1.67 3.66
C PHE A 124 12.51 -2.95 3.98
N ILE A 125 12.64 -3.23 5.27
CA ILE A 125 13.18 -4.49 5.77
C ILE A 125 12.08 -5.23 6.53
N TRP A 126 11.80 -6.46 6.12
CA TRP A 126 10.94 -7.40 6.82
C TRP A 126 11.79 -8.45 7.53
N THR A 127 11.46 -8.75 8.78
CA THR A 127 12.12 -9.77 9.61
C THR A 127 11.17 -10.95 9.80
N ALA A 128 11.64 -12.14 9.46
CA ALA A 128 10.89 -13.38 9.58
C ALA A 128 10.58 -13.76 11.05
N PRO A 129 9.50 -14.51 11.29
CA PRO A 129 9.27 -15.15 12.59
C PRO A 129 10.49 -15.98 13.04
N LYS A 130 10.71 -16.10 14.35
CA LYS A 130 11.87 -16.83 14.91
C LYS A 130 11.61 -18.31 15.15
N ASP A 131 10.37 -18.75 14.97
CA ASP A 131 9.86 -20.08 15.33
C ASP A 131 9.56 -20.96 14.11
N ARG A 132 9.62 -20.41 12.88
CA ARG A 132 9.33 -21.15 11.64
C ARG A 132 10.11 -20.66 10.43
N GLN A 133 10.10 -21.49 9.39
CA GLN A 133 10.62 -21.20 8.05
C GLN A 133 9.50 -21.44 7.02
N GLY A 134 9.64 -20.85 5.84
CA GLY A 134 8.62 -21.02 4.80
C GLY A 134 8.76 -20.03 3.65
N GLN A 135 7.64 -19.75 3.01
CA GLN A 135 7.54 -18.75 1.96
C GLN A 135 6.63 -17.60 2.38
N VAL A 136 7.01 -16.39 2.01
CA VAL A 136 6.28 -15.15 2.29
C VAL A 136 5.98 -14.43 0.98
N PHE A 137 4.83 -13.76 0.92
CA PHE A 137 4.55 -12.78 -0.12
C PHE A 137 4.17 -11.43 0.49
N PHE A 138 4.34 -10.38 -0.30
CA PHE A 138 4.13 -8.99 0.09
C PHE A 138 3.08 -8.36 -0.84
N ARG A 139 2.13 -7.62 -0.27
CA ARG A 139 1.03 -6.99 -1.03
C ARG A 139 0.59 -5.67 -0.43
#